data_AF-J9F8S6-F1
#
_entry.id   AF-J9F8S6-F1
#
_cell.length_a   1.000
_cell.length_b   1.000
_cell.length_c   1.000
_cell.angle_alpha   90.00
_cell.angle_beta   90.00
_cell.angle_gamma   90.00
#
_symmetry.space_group_name_H-M   'P 1'
#
loop_
_entity.id
_entity.type
_entity.pdbx_description
1 polymer ?
#
loop_
_entity_poly.entity_id
_entity_poly.type
_entity_poly.pdbx_seq_one_letter_code
_entity_poly.pdbx_strand_id
1 'polypeptide(L)'
;IDEDSTAAITEDLSDFSTALVSPGGADEYDENESTADGLAMNHDVLVASFTSLSLTTPTPCGGNEATKRIAFLFDSSLTAFLMMGNLSVSLKNHAVTLFEVGKLSDESLDSFVEELQNVKLFVEGEAQRYSEHAQTLLLTILALRSSSELDLIRGESLLSLDHATRLRLINKTYRCLVSMAPLSGEACPLSVPSIPHFGTVIPEVVSSWFRLFLYYTLGDGPVSLYIPKGSRVPVIPCALRQCKHLLITTASHEPVIIPADNCLIQLNDILQTHAVFVQEYSAVTDDSEIVSVPFPFIDSSLTDGHFSSHPSVLKLREKLGLNSLCGYLTLLCKKKTIDWEVQSKNRKGGTTTVSKDPRKIASLRVHLRDDETYADYTLLDCVFGVPLFDEHLNRVICQRIKDCELLDPKNSNIVEFANRDLVQSLRELINKYQTWGESTCVWEISRWSPPAQTLLFQKWRDKYSG
;
A
#
# COMPACT_ATOMS: atom_id res chain seq x y z
N ILE A 1 5.50 11.43 60.71
CA ILE A 1 4.33 12.17 61.18
C ILE A 1 4.00 13.13 60.05
N ASP A 2 2.77 13.05 59.60
CA ASP A 2 2.13 13.70 58.44
C ASP A 2 2.27 12.96 57.11
N GLU A 3 1.43 11.92 57.00
CA GLU A 3 0.78 11.46 55.76
C GLU A 3 -0.49 12.30 55.56
N ASP A 4 -0.66 12.95 54.41
CA ASP A 4 -1.97 13.14 53.81
C ASP A 4 -1.86 13.56 52.34
N SER A 5 -2.83 13.10 51.52
CA SER A 5 -3.11 13.47 50.11
C SER A 5 -2.89 12.38 49.05
N THR A 6 -3.76 11.37 49.06
CA THR A 6 -4.15 10.61 47.85
C THR A 6 -5.67 10.41 47.86
N ALA A 7 -6.41 11.27 47.15
CA ALA A 7 -7.82 11.03 46.80
C ALA A 7 -8.24 11.98 45.66
N ALA A 8 -8.44 11.44 44.46
CA ALA A 8 -9.47 11.81 43.48
C ALA A 8 -9.23 11.02 42.19
N ILE A 9 -10.31 10.64 41.51
CA ILE A 9 -10.40 9.88 40.25
C ILE A 9 -10.52 8.35 40.44
N THR A 10 -11.56 7.94 41.18
CA THR A 10 -12.15 6.59 41.09
C THR A 10 -13.65 6.65 41.44
N GLU A 11 -14.40 7.51 40.77
CA GLU A 11 -15.87 7.46 40.74
C GLU A 11 -16.27 7.51 39.26
N ASP A 12 -16.75 6.37 38.74
CA ASP A 12 -17.57 6.21 37.52
C ASP A 12 -17.62 4.75 37.00
N LEU A 13 -17.11 3.77 37.76
CA LEU A 13 -17.17 2.33 37.38
C LEU A 13 -18.09 1.46 38.25
N SER A 14 -18.97 2.03 39.07
CA SER A 14 -19.86 1.25 39.95
C SER A 14 -21.34 1.16 39.52
N ASP A 15 -21.79 1.94 38.53
CA ASP A 15 -23.23 2.07 38.22
C ASP A 15 -23.79 1.10 37.18
N PHE A 16 -23.06 0.05 36.80
CA PHE A 16 -23.55 -0.99 35.88
C PHE A 16 -23.83 -2.36 36.52
N SER A 17 -23.59 -2.54 37.83
CA SER A 17 -23.71 -3.85 38.50
C SER A 17 -25.04 -4.09 39.24
N THR A 18 -26.04 -3.22 39.10
CA THR A 18 -27.33 -3.34 39.82
C THR A 18 -28.52 -3.26 38.87
N ALA A 19 -28.60 -4.18 37.91
CA ALA A 19 -29.81 -4.30 37.09
C ALA A 19 -30.13 -5.72 36.61
N LEU A 20 -29.86 -6.78 37.39
CA LEU A 20 -30.44 -8.10 37.12
C LEU A 20 -30.70 -8.87 38.41
N VAL A 21 -31.85 -8.62 39.04
CA VAL A 21 -32.45 -9.51 40.04
C VAL A 21 -33.96 -9.69 39.79
N SER A 22 -34.30 -10.94 39.42
CA SER A 22 -35.52 -11.73 39.72
C SER A 22 -36.87 -11.49 38.99
N PRO A 23 -37.84 -12.44 39.03
CA PRO A 23 -37.78 -13.84 39.52
C PRO A 23 -38.45 -14.93 38.62
N GLY A 24 -38.00 -16.18 38.79
CA GLY A 24 -38.83 -17.34 39.14
C GLY A 24 -39.81 -17.98 38.13
N GLY A 25 -39.60 -19.27 37.86
CA GLY A 25 -40.60 -20.17 37.30
C GLY A 25 -40.04 -21.57 37.05
N ALA A 26 -40.29 -22.49 37.98
CA ALA A 26 -39.93 -23.91 37.90
C ALA A 26 -40.90 -24.68 36.99
N ASP A 27 -40.44 -25.79 36.41
CA ASP A 27 -41.15 -27.07 36.35
C ASP A 27 -40.24 -28.18 35.78
N GLU A 28 -40.41 -29.38 36.33
CA GLU A 28 -39.55 -30.56 36.29
C GLU A 28 -40.03 -31.67 35.31
N TYR A 29 -39.14 -32.63 35.01
CA TYR A 29 -39.34 -34.01 34.46
C TYR A 29 -39.91 -34.11 33.02
N ASP A 30 -39.57 -35.07 32.14
CA ASP A 30 -39.21 -36.48 32.33
C ASP A 30 -38.52 -37.11 31.08
N GLU A 31 -38.02 -38.33 31.26
CA GLU A 31 -37.18 -39.21 30.40
C GLU A 31 -37.70 -39.61 29.00
N ASN A 32 -36.77 -39.89 28.05
CA ASN A 32 -36.72 -41.20 27.38
C ASN A 32 -35.47 -41.43 26.50
N GLU A 33 -34.92 -42.64 26.62
CA GLU A 33 -33.80 -43.22 25.90
C GLU A 33 -34.11 -43.52 24.42
N SER A 34 -33.09 -43.42 23.54
CA SER A 34 -32.62 -44.61 22.80
C SER A 34 -31.34 -44.32 21.99
N THR A 35 -30.36 -45.14 22.31
CA THR A 35 -29.10 -45.51 21.67
C THR A 35 -29.06 -45.56 20.13
N ALA A 36 -27.96 -45.05 19.53
CA ALA A 36 -26.92 -45.88 18.89
C ALA A 36 -25.86 -45.03 18.15
N ASP A 37 -24.61 -45.17 18.62
CA ASP A 37 -23.31 -45.18 17.95
C ASP A 37 -22.93 -44.18 16.84
N GLY A 38 -21.80 -43.48 17.08
CA GLY A 38 -21.00 -42.88 16.01
C GLY A 38 -20.03 -41.76 16.39
N LEU A 39 -19.11 -42.02 17.33
CA LEU A 39 -17.78 -41.38 17.49
C LEU A 39 -17.63 -39.86 17.18
N ALA A 40 -17.65 -39.06 18.25
CA ALA A 40 -16.91 -37.80 18.38
C ALA A 40 -15.38 -38.07 18.39
N MET A 41 -14.52 -37.15 17.97
CA MET A 41 -13.90 -36.07 18.75
C MET A 41 -12.89 -35.37 17.80
N ASN A 42 -12.50 -34.09 17.84
CA ASN A 42 -12.87 -32.88 18.57
C ASN A 42 -12.31 -31.70 17.74
N HIS A 43 -13.06 -30.61 17.62
CA HIS A 43 -12.58 -29.35 17.06
C HIS A 43 -12.77 -28.27 18.14
N ASP A 44 -11.73 -28.01 18.93
CA ASP A 44 -11.74 -26.93 19.92
C ASP A 44 -11.38 -25.59 19.25
N VAL A 45 -12.43 -24.84 18.95
CA VAL A 45 -12.73 -23.51 19.51
C VAL A 45 -11.53 -22.66 20.00
N LEU A 46 -11.21 -21.61 19.25
CA LEU A 46 -10.70 -20.34 19.79
C LEU A 46 -11.63 -19.22 19.31
N VAL A 47 -12.56 -18.85 20.19
CA VAL A 47 -13.45 -17.69 20.03
C VAL A 47 -12.66 -16.46 20.46
N ALA A 48 -12.27 -15.63 19.50
CA ALA A 48 -11.81 -14.28 19.77
C ALA A 48 -13.04 -13.37 19.95
N SER A 49 -13.06 -12.66 21.06
CA SER A 49 -14.10 -11.71 21.46
C SER A 49 -14.30 -10.62 20.41
N PHE A 50 -15.51 -10.53 19.88
CA PHE A 50 -15.95 -9.48 18.97
C PHE A 50 -16.31 -8.21 19.77
N THR A 51 -15.52 -7.14 19.63
CA THR A 51 -15.99 -5.77 19.91
C THR A 51 -16.61 -5.24 18.62
N SER A 52 -17.94 -5.25 18.58
CA SER A 52 -18.71 -4.70 17.48
C SER A 52 -18.52 -3.17 17.42
N LEU A 53 -18.26 -2.66 16.22
CA LEU A 53 -18.46 -1.24 15.89
C LEU A 53 -19.94 -0.92 16.15
N SER A 54 -20.23 -0.28 17.27
CA SER A 54 -21.58 0.12 17.63
C SER A 54 -22.07 1.22 16.68
N LEU A 55 -22.90 0.82 15.72
CA LEU A 55 -23.76 1.71 14.96
C LEU A 55 -24.80 2.31 15.90
N THR A 56 -24.71 3.60 16.20
CA THR A 56 -25.80 4.34 16.85
C THR A 56 -27.01 4.40 15.90
N THR A 57 -28.15 3.87 16.35
CA THR A 57 -29.46 3.84 15.66
C THR A 57 -30.13 5.23 15.62
N PRO A 58 -31.10 5.46 14.70
CA PRO A 58 -31.35 6.75 14.07
C PRO A 58 -32.34 7.65 14.83
N THR A 59 -32.03 8.94 14.89
CA THR A 59 -33.00 10.01 15.13
C THR A 59 -33.57 10.45 13.78
N PRO A 60 -34.90 10.53 13.57
CA PRO A 60 -35.47 11.06 12.34
C PRO A 60 -35.74 12.55 12.54
N CYS A 61 -34.99 13.44 11.88
CA CYS A 61 -35.37 14.84 11.67
C CYS A 61 -34.48 15.44 10.57
N GLY A 62 -35.11 16.12 9.61
CA GLY A 62 -34.44 16.70 8.45
C GLY A 62 -33.52 17.88 8.79
N GLY A 63 -32.66 18.22 7.83
CA GLY A 63 -31.82 19.42 7.88
C GLY A 63 -30.42 19.17 7.33
N ASN A 64 -30.13 19.78 6.17
CA ASN A 64 -28.86 19.85 5.44
C ASN A 64 -28.20 18.52 5.05
N GLU A 65 -27.83 18.36 3.78
CA GLU A 65 -26.84 17.36 3.38
C GLU A 65 -25.56 17.62 4.19
N ALA A 66 -25.36 16.87 5.27
CA ALA A 66 -24.12 16.88 6.02
C ALA A 66 -22.98 16.62 5.02
N THR A 67 -22.03 17.54 4.93
CA THR A 67 -20.90 17.45 4.02
C THR A 67 -20.13 16.17 4.34
N LYS A 68 -20.25 15.17 3.46
CA LYS A 68 -19.57 13.87 3.62
C LYS A 68 -18.07 14.06 3.78
N ARG A 69 -17.45 13.27 4.68
CA ARG A 69 -16.04 13.42 5.09
C ARG A 69 -15.06 12.78 4.10
N ILE A 70 -13.77 13.07 4.23
CA ILE A 70 -12.70 12.33 3.56
C ILE A 70 -12.26 11.18 4.47
N ALA A 71 -12.02 9.99 3.92
CA ALA A 71 -11.34 8.91 4.64
C ALA A 71 -9.92 8.73 4.12
N PHE A 72 -8.95 8.74 5.03
CA PHE A 72 -7.56 8.38 4.74
C PHE A 72 -7.31 6.92 5.16
N LEU A 73 -7.06 6.07 4.17
CA LEU A 73 -6.77 4.65 4.35
C LEU A 73 -5.28 4.43 4.60
N PHE A 74 -4.98 3.72 5.67
CA PHE A 74 -3.63 3.27 6.00
C PHE A 74 -3.59 1.77 6.31
N ASP A 75 -2.40 1.20 6.34
CA ASP A 75 -2.18 -0.19 6.70
C ASP A 75 -1.42 -0.34 8.04
N SER A 76 -1.30 -1.58 8.49
CA SER A 76 -0.62 -1.94 9.74
C SER A 76 0.84 -1.48 9.84
N SER A 77 1.51 -1.17 8.73
CA SER A 77 2.89 -0.64 8.77
C SER A 77 2.95 0.72 9.45
N LEU A 78 1.93 1.57 9.27
CA LEU A 78 1.85 2.86 9.94
C LEU A 78 1.73 2.69 11.45
N THR A 79 0.84 1.80 11.90
CA THR A 79 0.65 1.54 13.34
C THR A 79 1.88 0.91 13.98
N ALA A 80 2.55 -0.01 13.27
CA ALA A 80 3.78 -0.64 13.77
C ALA A 80 4.88 0.40 14.00
N PHE A 81 5.06 1.31 13.05
CA PHE A 81 6.03 2.40 13.17
C PHE A 81 5.71 3.31 14.38
N LEU A 82 4.46 3.74 14.55
CA LEU A 82 4.06 4.60 15.67
C LEU A 82 4.28 3.93 17.05
N MET A 83 4.17 2.60 17.11
CA MET A 83 4.36 1.81 18.34
C MET A 83 5.83 1.54 18.68
N MET A 84 6.68 1.33 17.65
CA MET A 84 8.08 0.91 17.82
C MET A 84 9.02 2.08 18.11
N GLY A 85 8.70 3.29 17.64
CA GLY A 85 9.47 4.47 17.96
C GLY A 85 9.27 4.90 19.41
N ASN A 86 10.36 5.19 20.14
CA ASN A 86 10.27 5.89 21.43
C ASN A 86 9.93 7.39 21.24
N LEU A 87 8.88 7.67 20.45
CA LEU A 87 8.48 9.00 20.01
C LEU A 87 7.77 9.75 21.14
N SER A 88 6.75 9.12 21.73
CA SER A 88 6.01 9.57 22.90
C SER A 88 5.21 8.40 23.51
N VAL A 89 4.93 8.46 24.81
CA VAL A 89 4.03 7.50 25.48
C VAL A 89 2.57 7.74 25.08
N SER A 90 2.18 9.00 24.92
CA SER A 90 0.80 9.37 24.57
C SER A 90 0.44 8.91 23.15
N LEU A 91 1.38 9.06 22.21
CA LEU A 91 1.23 8.63 20.81
C LEU A 91 1.01 7.11 20.68
N LYS A 92 1.57 6.32 21.60
CA LYS A 92 1.33 4.88 21.65
C LYS A 92 -0.12 4.55 21.94
N ASN A 93 -0.81 5.33 22.78
CA ASN A 93 -2.22 5.09 23.06
C ASN A 93 -3.06 5.28 21.78
N HIS A 94 -2.82 6.36 21.03
CA HIS A 94 -3.46 6.57 19.74
C HIS A 94 -3.11 5.49 18.71
N ALA A 95 -1.86 5.02 18.69
CA ALA A 95 -1.44 3.94 17.81
C ALA A 95 -2.11 2.60 18.15
N VAL A 96 -2.30 2.30 19.44
CA VAL A 96 -3.11 1.15 19.90
C VAL A 96 -4.56 1.31 19.45
N THR A 97 -5.16 2.49 19.61
CA THR A 97 -6.53 2.75 19.12
C THR A 97 -6.63 2.55 17.61
N LEU A 98 -5.69 3.10 16.83
CA LEU A 98 -5.63 2.92 15.37
C LEU A 98 -5.46 1.45 14.97
N PHE A 99 -4.78 0.63 15.79
CA PHE A 99 -4.61 -0.79 15.53
C PHE A 99 -5.83 -1.62 15.92
N GLU A 100 -6.34 -1.46 17.15
CA GLU A 100 -7.43 -2.27 17.73
C GLU A 100 -8.80 -1.84 17.18
N VAL A 101 -9.11 -0.55 17.23
CA VAL A 101 -10.39 -0.02 16.75
C VAL A 101 -10.38 0.12 15.22
N GLY A 102 -9.22 0.42 14.64
CA GLY A 102 -9.09 0.57 13.20
C GLY A 102 -9.63 1.88 12.64
N LYS A 103 -10.07 2.81 13.48
CA LYS A 103 -10.57 4.13 13.07
C LYS A 103 -10.21 5.19 14.11
N LEU A 104 -9.81 6.36 13.60
CA LEU A 104 -9.71 7.61 14.37
C LEU A 104 -10.54 8.67 13.64
N SER A 105 -11.53 9.25 14.31
CA SER A 105 -12.45 10.22 13.72
C SER A 105 -11.94 11.65 13.82
N ASP A 106 -12.49 12.57 13.03
CA ASP A 106 -12.11 14.00 13.02
C ASP A 106 -12.10 14.63 14.43
N GLU A 107 -13.03 14.24 15.30
CA GLU A 107 -13.15 14.79 16.66
C GLU A 107 -11.96 14.40 17.55
N SER A 108 -11.39 13.20 17.32
CA SER A 108 -10.22 12.70 18.05
C SER A 108 -8.89 13.05 17.38
N LEU A 109 -8.93 13.63 16.17
CA LEU A 109 -7.75 13.97 15.40
C LEU A 109 -7.00 15.18 15.94
N ASP A 110 -7.67 16.12 16.62
CA ASP A 110 -7.00 17.29 17.22
C ASP A 110 -5.97 16.89 18.29
N SER A 111 -6.36 15.99 19.21
CA SER A 111 -5.45 15.40 20.20
C SER A 111 -4.27 14.70 19.53
N PHE A 112 -4.54 13.91 18.49
CA PHE A 112 -3.50 13.16 17.79
C PHE A 112 -2.52 14.09 17.05
N VAL A 113 -3.02 15.17 16.44
CA VAL A 113 -2.21 16.19 15.76
C VAL A 113 -1.31 16.92 16.76
N GLU A 114 -1.84 17.30 17.93
CA GLU A 114 -1.04 17.92 19.00
C GLU A 114 0.10 17.00 19.45
N GLU A 115 -0.18 15.71 19.62
CA GLU A 115 0.84 14.74 19.99
C GLU A 115 1.90 14.54 18.90
N LEU A 116 1.49 14.49 17.63
CA LEU A 116 2.42 14.39 16.49
C LEU A 116 3.32 15.62 16.37
N GLN A 117 2.81 16.82 16.68
CA GLN A 117 3.60 18.06 16.70
C GLN A 117 4.67 18.05 17.80
N ASN A 118 4.41 17.36 18.91
CA ASN A 118 5.31 17.27 20.06
C ASN A 118 6.31 16.11 19.98
N VAL A 119 6.36 15.38 18.85
CA VAL A 119 7.31 14.28 18.66
C VAL A 119 8.75 14.79 18.70
N LYS A 120 9.59 14.11 19.48
CA LYS A 120 11.02 14.42 19.56
C LYS A 120 11.69 14.16 18.22
N LEU A 121 12.42 15.16 17.72
CA LEU A 121 13.28 15.03 16.55
C LEU A 121 14.56 14.31 16.95
N PHE A 122 14.80 13.14 16.37
CA PHE A 122 16.04 12.39 16.57
C PHE A 122 17.00 12.69 15.42
N VAL A 123 18.30 12.78 15.74
CA VAL A 123 19.34 13.22 14.78
C VAL A 123 20.09 12.05 14.16
N GLU A 124 19.96 10.83 14.69
CA GLU A 124 20.66 9.65 14.15
C GLU A 124 19.91 8.33 14.42
N GLY A 125 20.08 7.37 13.50
CA GLY A 125 19.61 5.99 13.66
C GLY A 125 18.17 5.74 13.21
N GLU A 126 17.62 4.58 13.57
CA GLU A 126 16.26 4.20 13.17
C GLU A 126 15.19 5.11 13.77
N ALA A 127 15.45 5.69 14.95
CA ALA A 127 14.58 6.63 15.62
C ALA A 127 14.37 7.92 14.81
N GLN A 128 15.37 8.37 14.05
CA GLN A 128 15.26 9.51 13.14
C GLN A 128 14.18 9.26 12.09
N ARG A 129 14.27 8.12 11.38
CA ARG A 129 13.29 7.74 10.34
C ARG A 129 11.87 7.71 10.90
N TYR A 130 11.71 7.18 12.10
CA TYR A 130 10.42 7.17 12.79
C TYR A 130 9.92 8.61 13.07
N SER A 131 10.75 9.51 13.61
CA SER A 131 10.33 10.90 13.80
C SER A 131 10.02 11.65 12.50
N GLU A 132 10.71 11.34 11.40
CA GLU A 132 10.44 11.90 10.07
C GLU A 132 9.10 11.39 9.51
N HIS A 133 8.81 10.10 9.65
CA HIS A 133 7.54 9.52 9.24
C HIS A 133 6.36 10.08 10.07
N ALA A 134 6.56 10.35 11.36
CA ALA A 134 5.54 10.99 12.21
C ALA A 134 5.20 12.40 11.72
N GLN A 135 6.23 13.19 11.40
CA GLN A 135 6.05 14.52 10.82
C GLN A 135 5.40 14.45 9.43
N THR A 136 5.77 13.46 8.62
CA THR A 136 5.16 13.26 7.29
C THR A 136 3.67 12.93 7.39
N LEU A 137 3.27 12.11 8.37
CA LEU A 137 1.87 11.84 8.67
C LEU A 137 1.14 13.11 9.11
N LEU A 138 1.74 13.91 10.00
CA LEU A 138 1.19 15.19 10.43
C LEU A 138 0.93 16.12 9.24
N LEU A 139 1.91 16.27 8.34
CA LEU A 139 1.76 17.10 7.13
C LEU A 139 0.62 16.60 6.24
N THR A 140 0.48 15.29 6.09
CA THR A 140 -0.59 14.67 5.31
C THR A 140 -1.95 14.98 5.93
N ILE A 141 -2.11 14.80 7.24
CA ILE A 141 -3.35 15.09 7.96
C ILE A 141 -3.74 16.56 7.78
N LEU A 142 -2.81 17.49 8.02
CA LEU A 142 -3.06 18.93 7.86
C LEU A 142 -3.39 19.30 6.41
N ALA A 143 -2.75 18.64 5.44
CA ALA A 143 -3.01 18.89 4.03
C ALA A 143 -4.40 18.43 3.57
N LEU A 144 -4.87 17.28 4.06
CA LEU A 144 -6.19 16.75 3.70
C LEU A 144 -7.31 17.47 4.46
N ARG A 145 -7.10 17.71 5.77
CA ARG A 145 -8.09 18.35 6.65
C ARG A 145 -8.35 19.81 6.31
N SER A 146 -7.46 20.49 5.59
CA SER A 146 -7.70 21.87 5.15
C SER A 146 -8.91 22.03 4.22
N SER A 147 -9.38 20.94 3.61
CA SER A 147 -10.48 20.96 2.64
C SER A 147 -11.80 20.38 3.15
N SER A 148 -11.77 19.56 4.20
CA SER A 148 -12.92 18.80 4.71
C SER A 148 -12.55 18.10 6.02
N GLU A 149 -13.55 17.71 6.81
CA GLU A 149 -13.38 16.75 7.90
C GLU A 149 -12.72 15.46 7.40
N LEU A 150 -11.85 14.88 8.22
CA LEU A 150 -11.00 13.74 7.89
C LEU A 150 -11.19 12.63 8.93
N ASP A 151 -11.32 11.39 8.47
CA ASP A 151 -11.22 10.21 9.34
C ASP A 151 -10.01 9.36 8.89
N LEU A 152 -9.21 8.85 9.83
CA LEU A 152 -8.17 7.85 9.55
C LEU A 152 -8.76 6.45 9.72
N ILE A 153 -8.55 5.57 8.74
CA ILE A 153 -9.11 4.21 8.78
C ILE A 153 -8.04 3.19 8.40
N ARG A 154 -7.90 2.17 9.23
CA ARG A 154 -7.08 1.00 8.95
C ARG A 154 -7.81 0.12 7.94
N GLY A 155 -7.20 -0.05 6.76
CA GLY A 155 -7.80 -0.80 5.66
C GLY A 155 -8.12 -2.26 6.02
N GLU A 156 -7.23 -2.91 6.78
CA GLU A 156 -7.43 -4.30 7.23
C GLU A 156 -8.64 -4.43 8.16
N SER A 157 -8.89 -3.45 9.03
CA SER A 157 -9.99 -3.49 9.99
C SER A 157 -11.35 -3.50 9.31
N LEU A 158 -11.48 -2.86 8.14
CA LEU A 158 -12.71 -2.90 7.35
C LEU A 158 -13.02 -4.31 6.85
N LEU A 159 -12.00 -5.17 6.62
CA LEU A 159 -12.19 -6.52 6.10
C LEU A 159 -12.92 -7.46 7.06
N SER A 160 -13.03 -7.11 8.34
CA SER A 160 -13.89 -7.81 9.31
C SER A 160 -15.38 -7.73 8.95
N LEU A 161 -15.77 -6.70 8.18
CA LEU A 161 -17.13 -6.50 7.71
C LEU A 161 -17.33 -7.16 6.33
N ASP A 162 -18.55 -7.65 6.09
CA ASP A 162 -18.94 -8.16 4.78
C ASP A 162 -18.91 -7.07 3.70
N HIS A 163 -18.74 -7.48 2.44
CA HIS A 163 -18.55 -6.55 1.34
C HIS A 163 -19.69 -5.53 1.18
N ALA A 164 -20.96 -5.94 1.37
CA ALA A 164 -22.11 -5.06 1.22
C ALA A 164 -22.15 -4.01 2.34
N THR A 165 -21.84 -4.41 3.58
CA THR A 165 -21.75 -3.48 4.70
C THR A 165 -20.60 -2.49 4.53
N ARG A 166 -19.41 -2.92 4.08
CA ARG A 166 -18.29 -2.01 3.77
C ARG A 166 -18.69 -0.94 2.77
N LEU A 167 -19.29 -1.37 1.65
CA LEU A 167 -19.73 -0.49 0.58
C LEU A 167 -20.76 0.53 1.08
N ARG A 168 -21.76 0.07 1.86
CA ARG A 168 -22.80 0.93 2.43
C ARG A 168 -22.20 1.94 3.41
N LEU A 169 -21.27 1.53 4.27
CA LEU A 169 -20.59 2.42 5.22
C LEU A 169 -19.81 3.50 4.47
N ILE A 170 -19.00 3.11 3.49
CA ILE A 170 -18.15 4.03 2.73
C ILE A 170 -19.01 5.05 1.96
N ASN A 171 -20.02 4.58 1.21
CA ASN A 171 -20.89 5.44 0.41
C ASN A 171 -21.75 6.39 1.25
N LYS A 172 -22.11 5.98 2.47
CA LYS A 172 -22.93 6.79 3.38
C LYS A 172 -22.10 7.89 4.04
N THR A 173 -20.90 7.56 4.52
CA THR A 173 -20.12 8.44 5.41
C THR A 173 -19.13 9.32 4.65
N TYR A 174 -18.51 8.80 3.58
CA TYR A 174 -17.38 9.46 2.93
C TYR A 174 -17.71 9.93 1.52
N ARG A 175 -17.14 11.07 1.12
CA ARG A 175 -17.23 11.61 -0.25
C ARG A 175 -16.16 11.04 -1.17
N CYS A 176 -14.97 10.77 -0.62
CA CYS A 176 -13.85 10.19 -1.35
C CYS A 176 -12.90 9.47 -0.39
N LEU A 177 -12.08 8.58 -0.93
CA LEU A 177 -11.02 7.88 -0.23
C LEU A 177 -9.66 8.40 -0.68
N VAL A 178 -8.71 8.52 0.24
CA VAL A 178 -7.30 8.77 -0.06
C VAL A 178 -6.50 7.66 0.60
N SER A 179 -5.57 7.00 -0.10
CA SER A 179 -4.73 5.97 0.52
C SER A 179 -3.33 6.47 0.80
N MET A 180 -2.67 5.91 1.82
CA MET A 180 -1.22 5.95 1.92
C MET A 180 -0.55 5.21 0.75
N ALA A 181 0.71 5.52 0.48
CA ALA A 181 1.54 4.87 -0.52
C ALA A 181 2.91 4.45 0.06
N PRO A 182 3.40 3.24 -0.25
CA PRO A 182 2.64 2.10 -0.75
C PRO A 182 1.61 1.61 0.28
N LEU A 183 0.47 1.11 -0.17
CA LEU A 183 -0.54 0.44 0.67
C LEU A 183 -0.41 -1.07 0.51
N SER A 184 -0.47 -1.83 1.60
CA SER A 184 -0.61 -3.28 1.53
C SER A 184 -1.91 -3.69 0.82
N GLY A 185 -1.86 -4.71 -0.04
CA GLY A 185 -3.09 -5.15 -0.72
C GLY A 185 -4.08 -5.84 0.22
N GLU A 186 -3.64 -6.32 1.38
CA GLU A 186 -4.53 -6.76 2.47
C GLU A 186 -5.25 -5.59 3.15
N ALA A 187 -4.73 -4.36 3.00
CA ALA A 187 -5.36 -3.15 3.48
C ALA A 187 -6.24 -2.48 2.40
N CYS A 188 -6.50 -3.15 1.27
CA CYS A 188 -7.43 -2.68 0.25
C CYS A 188 -8.86 -3.18 0.56
N PRO A 189 -9.78 -2.32 1.05
CA PRO A 189 -11.06 -2.78 1.57
C PRO A 189 -12.10 -3.05 0.46
N LEU A 190 -11.87 -2.51 -0.74
CA LEU A 190 -12.83 -2.50 -1.85
C LEU A 190 -12.40 -3.43 -2.98
N SER A 191 -13.37 -4.17 -3.51
CA SER A 191 -13.20 -4.93 -4.76
C SER A 191 -13.64 -4.13 -5.98
N VAL A 192 -14.40 -3.04 -5.79
CA VAL A 192 -14.90 -2.18 -6.88
C VAL A 192 -14.89 -0.73 -6.37
N PRO A 193 -14.38 0.23 -7.17
CA PRO A 193 -14.46 1.64 -6.82
C PRO A 193 -15.93 2.09 -6.80
N SER A 194 -16.34 2.66 -5.68
CA SER A 194 -17.73 3.07 -5.42
C SER A 194 -17.89 4.58 -5.21
N ILE A 195 -16.80 5.21 -4.78
CA ILE A 195 -16.60 6.64 -4.69
C ILE A 195 -15.21 6.97 -5.27
N PRO A 196 -14.91 8.25 -5.55
CA PRO A 196 -13.58 8.66 -5.99
C PRO A 196 -12.54 8.20 -4.98
N HIS A 197 -11.51 7.52 -5.46
CA HIS A 197 -10.45 6.96 -4.63
C HIS A 197 -9.10 7.40 -5.18
N PHE A 198 -8.41 8.23 -4.41
CA PHE A 198 -7.09 8.75 -4.68
C PHE A 198 -6.04 7.84 -4.01
N GLY A 199 -5.73 6.72 -4.66
CA GLY A 199 -4.85 5.71 -4.09
C GLY A 199 -5.03 4.34 -4.72
N THR A 200 -4.60 3.31 -4.00
CA THR A 200 -4.77 1.91 -4.42
C THR A 200 -6.23 1.49 -4.39
N VAL A 201 -6.84 1.34 -5.57
CA VAL A 201 -8.28 1.05 -5.73
C VAL A 201 -8.66 -0.42 -5.52
N ILE A 202 -7.77 -1.34 -5.85
CA ILE A 202 -7.94 -2.79 -5.70
C ILE A 202 -6.59 -3.44 -5.33
N PRO A 203 -6.58 -4.61 -4.66
CA PRO A 203 -5.34 -5.29 -4.26
C PRO A 203 -4.40 -5.61 -5.44
N GLU A 204 -4.94 -5.88 -6.62
CA GLU A 204 -4.17 -6.26 -7.80
C GLU A 204 -3.21 -5.16 -8.26
N VAL A 205 -3.52 -3.89 -7.97
CA VAL A 205 -2.68 -2.71 -8.29
C VAL A 205 -1.36 -2.71 -7.53
N VAL A 206 -1.29 -3.37 -6.37
CA VAL A 206 -0.03 -3.49 -5.59
C VAL A 206 0.64 -4.85 -5.76
N SER A 207 0.13 -5.68 -6.68
CA SER A 207 0.67 -7.00 -6.98
C SER A 207 1.62 -7.00 -8.19
N SER A 208 2.34 -8.10 -8.40
CA SER A 208 3.18 -8.29 -9.59
C SER A 208 2.40 -8.22 -10.91
N TRP A 209 1.08 -8.45 -10.89
CA TRP A 209 0.23 -8.26 -12.07
C TRP A 209 0.25 -6.82 -12.56
N PHE A 210 0.24 -5.86 -11.65
CA PHE A 210 0.22 -4.47 -12.04
C PHE A 210 1.51 -4.06 -12.75
N ARG A 211 2.68 -4.50 -12.25
CA ARG A 211 3.95 -4.28 -12.95
C ARG A 211 3.96 -4.89 -14.35
N LEU A 212 3.49 -6.13 -14.49
CA LEU A 212 3.33 -6.76 -15.81
C LEU A 212 2.38 -5.97 -16.72
N PHE A 213 1.29 -5.44 -16.16
CA PHE A 213 0.36 -4.57 -16.87
C PHE A 213 1.00 -3.27 -17.35
N LEU A 214 1.78 -2.60 -16.49
CA LEU A 214 2.52 -1.40 -16.86
C LEU A 214 3.46 -1.68 -18.03
N TYR A 215 4.24 -2.77 -17.94
CA TYR A 215 5.21 -3.12 -18.98
C TYR A 215 4.53 -3.52 -20.29
N TYR A 216 3.44 -4.28 -20.22
CA TYR A 216 2.64 -4.64 -21.39
C TYR A 216 2.04 -3.41 -22.08
N THR A 217 1.45 -2.49 -21.29
CA THR A 217 0.82 -1.27 -21.79
C THR A 217 1.84 -0.33 -22.44
N LEU A 218 3.03 -0.23 -21.86
CA LEU A 218 4.08 0.63 -22.36
C LEU A 218 4.86 0.02 -23.51
N GLY A 219 5.00 -1.32 -23.55
CA GLY A 219 5.98 -1.98 -24.40
C GLY A 219 7.42 -1.68 -23.96
N ASP A 220 7.59 -1.23 -22.72
CA ASP A 220 8.87 -0.87 -22.13
C ASP A 220 8.87 -1.18 -20.63
N GLY A 221 10.00 -1.69 -20.13
CA GLY A 221 10.17 -2.14 -18.74
C GLY A 221 11.44 -2.98 -18.58
N PRO A 222 11.83 -3.33 -17.34
CA PRO A 222 12.88 -4.32 -17.09
C PRO A 222 12.45 -5.71 -17.57
N VAL A 223 13.41 -6.53 -17.99
CA VAL A 223 13.12 -7.94 -18.29
C VAL A 223 12.54 -8.58 -17.03
N SER A 224 11.31 -9.07 -17.10
CA SER A 224 10.58 -9.52 -15.91
C SER A 224 9.98 -10.90 -16.14
N LEU A 225 10.10 -11.77 -15.16
CA LEU A 225 9.64 -13.15 -15.21
C LEU A 225 8.87 -13.49 -13.95
N TYR A 226 7.60 -13.87 -14.11
CA TYR A 226 6.82 -14.47 -13.05
C TYR A 226 6.96 -15.99 -13.11
N ILE A 227 7.26 -16.62 -11.97
CA ILE A 227 7.45 -18.06 -11.84
C ILE A 227 6.50 -18.59 -10.76
N PRO A 228 5.57 -19.51 -11.10
CA PRO A 228 4.65 -20.10 -10.14
C PRO A 228 5.37 -20.91 -9.05
N LYS A 229 4.80 -20.92 -7.85
CA LYS A 229 5.24 -21.77 -6.73
C LYS A 229 5.33 -23.24 -7.17
N GLY A 230 6.35 -23.93 -6.69
CA GLY A 230 6.62 -25.34 -6.99
C GLY A 230 7.41 -25.56 -8.29
N SER A 231 7.68 -24.50 -9.06
CA SER A 231 8.52 -24.60 -10.25
C SER A 231 9.98 -24.84 -9.87
N ARG A 232 10.70 -25.62 -10.68
CA ARG A 232 12.15 -25.80 -10.58
C ARG A 232 12.82 -25.19 -11.79
N VAL A 233 13.77 -24.27 -11.56
CA VAL A 233 14.53 -23.57 -12.59
C VAL A 233 15.94 -24.18 -12.66
N PRO A 234 16.21 -25.10 -13.60
CA PRO A 234 17.51 -25.77 -13.68
C PRO A 234 18.60 -24.88 -14.28
N VAL A 235 18.22 -23.88 -15.08
CA VAL A 235 19.11 -22.99 -15.81
C VAL A 235 18.50 -21.59 -15.84
N ILE A 236 19.34 -20.55 -15.71
CA ILE A 236 18.88 -19.17 -15.83
C ILE A 236 18.28 -18.96 -17.22
N PRO A 237 17.01 -18.47 -17.31
CA PRO A 237 16.37 -18.15 -18.58
C PRO A 237 17.24 -17.24 -19.42
N CYS A 238 17.31 -17.49 -20.74
CA CYS A 238 18.19 -16.75 -21.65
C CYS A 238 17.99 -15.23 -21.56
N ALA A 239 16.76 -14.78 -21.34
CA ALA A 239 16.39 -13.39 -21.15
C ALA A 239 17.10 -12.70 -19.97
N LEU A 240 17.44 -13.45 -18.91
CA LEU A 240 18.04 -12.95 -17.67
C LEU A 240 19.56 -13.15 -17.61
N ARG A 241 20.18 -13.86 -18.57
CA ARG A 241 21.62 -14.19 -18.53
C ARG A 241 22.54 -12.98 -18.69
N GLN A 242 22.04 -11.88 -19.25
CA GLN A 242 22.83 -10.65 -19.46
C GLN A 242 22.69 -9.64 -18.31
N CYS A 243 21.86 -9.96 -17.32
CA CYS A 243 21.62 -9.14 -16.14
C CYS A 243 22.74 -9.37 -15.13
N LYS A 244 23.22 -8.29 -14.48
CA LYS A 244 24.18 -8.40 -13.37
C LYS A 244 23.47 -8.71 -12.06
N HIS A 245 22.39 -7.99 -11.80
CA HIS A 245 21.55 -8.16 -10.62
C HIS A 245 20.10 -8.44 -11.02
N LEU A 246 19.42 -9.20 -10.16
CA LEU A 246 18.02 -9.52 -10.27
C LEU A 246 17.31 -9.06 -8.99
N LEU A 247 16.15 -8.45 -9.16
CA LEU A 247 15.23 -8.13 -8.08
C LEU A 247 14.22 -9.28 -7.94
N ILE A 248 14.26 -9.96 -6.81
CA ILE A 248 13.29 -11.00 -6.43
C ILE A 248 12.22 -10.37 -5.55
N THR A 249 10.97 -10.40 -6.01
CA THR A 249 9.79 -10.00 -5.23
C THR A 249 8.92 -11.22 -4.95
N THR A 250 8.47 -11.36 -3.70
CA THR A 250 7.46 -12.34 -3.27
C THR A 250 6.27 -11.60 -2.63
N ALA A 251 5.17 -12.30 -2.38
CA ALA A 251 4.02 -11.70 -1.70
C ALA A 251 4.25 -11.48 -0.20
N SER A 252 5.06 -12.32 0.44
CA SER A 252 5.18 -12.39 1.92
C SER A 252 6.41 -11.69 2.48
N HIS A 253 7.45 -11.50 1.67
CA HIS A 253 8.76 -11.03 2.13
C HIS A 253 9.20 -9.78 1.38
N GLU A 254 10.05 -8.98 2.04
CA GLU A 254 10.68 -7.84 1.39
C GLU A 254 11.47 -8.27 0.15
N PRO A 255 11.50 -7.43 -0.92
CA PRO A 255 12.27 -7.72 -2.10
C PRO A 255 13.75 -7.86 -1.81
N VAL A 256 14.42 -8.73 -2.56
CA VAL A 256 15.85 -8.99 -2.40
C VAL A 256 16.55 -8.79 -3.74
N ILE A 257 17.62 -8.00 -3.73
CA ILE A 257 18.52 -7.84 -4.87
C ILE A 257 19.61 -8.90 -4.77
N ILE A 258 19.76 -9.69 -5.84
CA ILE A 258 20.71 -10.80 -5.89
C ILE A 258 21.56 -10.75 -7.17
N PRO A 259 22.84 -11.14 -7.13
CA PRO A 259 23.63 -11.32 -8.34
C PRO A 259 23.07 -12.45 -9.20
N ALA A 260 23.03 -12.26 -10.52
CA ALA A 260 22.53 -13.25 -11.46
C ALA A 260 23.35 -14.56 -11.40
N ASP A 261 24.67 -14.47 -11.19
CA ASP A 261 25.57 -15.63 -11.18
C ASP A 261 25.22 -16.67 -10.11
N ASN A 262 24.67 -16.23 -8.96
CA ASN A 262 24.36 -17.08 -7.82
C ASN A 262 22.85 -17.20 -7.55
N CYS A 263 22.00 -16.82 -8.51
CA CYS A 263 20.57 -16.68 -8.26
C CYS A 263 19.82 -18.01 -8.16
N LEU A 264 20.29 -19.06 -8.84
CA LEU A 264 19.54 -20.30 -9.01
C LEU A 264 19.25 -21.03 -7.70
N ILE A 265 20.19 -21.02 -6.75
CA ILE A 265 20.01 -21.71 -5.47
C ILE A 265 18.90 -21.01 -4.68
N GLN A 266 19.03 -19.68 -4.50
CA GLN A 266 18.06 -18.89 -3.76
C GLN A 266 16.69 -18.88 -4.45
N LEU A 267 16.65 -18.77 -5.77
CA LEU A 267 15.42 -18.80 -6.54
C LEU A 267 14.68 -20.14 -6.37
N ASN A 268 15.37 -21.27 -6.50
CA ASN A 268 14.76 -22.58 -6.33
C ASN A 268 14.34 -22.86 -4.88
N ASP A 269 15.03 -22.30 -3.89
CA ASP A 269 14.64 -22.40 -2.49
C ASP A 269 13.34 -21.66 -2.22
N ILE A 270 13.25 -20.39 -2.66
CA ILE A 270 12.03 -19.58 -2.51
C ILE A 270 10.86 -20.21 -3.25
N LEU A 271 11.09 -20.77 -4.45
CA LEU A 271 10.03 -21.40 -5.26
C LEU A 271 9.39 -22.63 -4.60
N GLN A 272 10.03 -23.26 -3.60
CA GLN A 272 9.40 -24.35 -2.84
C GLN A 272 8.22 -23.85 -2.00
N THR A 273 8.30 -22.61 -1.51
CA THR A 273 7.35 -22.05 -0.54
C THR A 273 6.45 -20.96 -1.13
N HIS A 274 6.96 -20.18 -2.10
CA HIS A 274 6.28 -19.01 -2.65
C HIS A 274 6.40 -18.97 -4.17
N ALA A 275 5.50 -18.23 -4.82
CA ALA A 275 5.69 -17.83 -6.20
C ALA A 275 6.61 -16.61 -6.26
N VAL A 276 7.36 -16.46 -7.35
CA VAL A 276 8.43 -15.47 -7.44
C VAL A 276 8.26 -14.59 -8.67
N PHE A 277 8.37 -13.28 -8.46
CA PHE A 277 8.52 -12.31 -9.53
C PHE A 277 9.97 -11.84 -9.61
N VAL A 278 10.66 -12.24 -10.67
CA VAL A 278 12.07 -11.94 -10.93
C VAL A 278 12.16 -10.81 -11.95
N GLN A 279 12.95 -9.77 -11.67
CA GLN A 279 13.13 -8.65 -12.59
C GLN A 279 14.61 -8.36 -12.78
N GLU A 280 14.99 -7.93 -13.99
CA GLU A 280 16.26 -7.28 -14.24
C GLU A 280 16.40 -6.05 -13.34
N TYR A 281 17.56 -5.94 -12.70
CA TYR A 281 17.89 -4.81 -11.84
C TYR A 281 19.12 -4.05 -12.33
N SER A 282 19.33 -2.86 -11.77
CA SER A 282 20.46 -1.99 -12.10
C SER A 282 21.81 -2.70 -11.91
N ALA A 283 22.78 -2.33 -12.75
CA ALA A 283 24.15 -2.78 -12.60
C ALA A 283 24.81 -2.23 -11.31
N VAL A 284 24.32 -1.09 -10.83
CA VAL A 284 24.81 -0.35 -9.68
C VAL A 284 23.72 -0.37 -8.63
N THR A 285 24.03 -0.80 -7.41
CA THR A 285 23.10 -0.83 -6.27
C THR A 285 23.40 0.32 -5.32
N ASP A 286 23.05 1.54 -5.73
CA ASP A 286 23.15 2.75 -4.92
C ASP A 286 21.92 3.65 -5.11
N ASP A 287 21.80 4.72 -4.32
CA ASP A 287 20.62 5.61 -4.34
C ASP A 287 20.40 6.31 -5.69
N SER A 288 21.36 6.26 -6.63
CA SER A 288 21.22 6.85 -7.97
C SER A 288 20.49 5.95 -8.96
N GLU A 289 20.24 4.69 -8.59
CA GLU A 289 19.58 3.71 -9.44
C GLU A 289 18.07 3.95 -9.57
N ILE A 290 17.46 4.62 -8.58
CA ILE A 290 16.03 4.91 -8.53
C ILE A 290 15.77 6.42 -8.66
N VAL A 291 14.74 6.75 -9.43
CA VAL A 291 14.19 8.10 -9.54
C VAL A 291 12.68 8.05 -9.34
N SER A 292 12.17 8.92 -8.47
CA SER A 292 10.74 9.03 -8.18
C SER A 292 10.15 10.24 -8.91
N VAL A 293 9.10 10.02 -9.71
CA VAL A 293 8.40 11.08 -10.46
C VAL A 293 7.00 11.24 -9.90
N PRO A 294 6.71 12.29 -9.11
CA PRO A 294 5.38 12.50 -8.54
C PRO A 294 4.35 12.90 -9.59
N PHE A 295 3.11 12.49 -9.37
CA PHE A 295 1.90 12.96 -10.07
C PHE A 295 0.80 13.33 -9.04
N PRO A 296 -0.09 14.30 -9.32
CA PRO A 296 -0.40 14.95 -10.60
C PRO A 296 0.75 15.74 -11.23
N PHE A 297 0.74 15.93 -12.55
CA PHE A 297 1.77 16.70 -13.25
C PHE A 297 1.35 18.17 -13.37
N ILE A 298 2.28 19.10 -13.10
CA ILE A 298 2.07 20.54 -13.30
C ILE A 298 2.77 20.96 -14.61
N ASP A 299 2.22 21.91 -15.36
CA ASP A 299 2.81 22.35 -16.64
C ASP A 299 4.25 22.88 -16.50
N SER A 300 4.63 23.40 -15.33
CA SER A 300 6.01 23.79 -14.99
C SER A 300 7.00 22.61 -14.97
N SER A 301 6.53 21.37 -14.88
CA SER A 301 7.35 20.15 -14.85
C SER A 301 7.66 19.56 -16.24
N LEU A 302 7.20 20.22 -17.32
CA LEU A 302 7.38 19.79 -18.70
C LEU A 302 8.56 20.50 -19.39
N THR A 303 9.66 20.69 -18.66
CA THR A 303 10.91 21.19 -19.22
C THR A 303 11.73 20.05 -19.83
N ASP A 304 12.61 20.40 -20.78
CA ASP A 304 13.56 19.44 -21.35
C ASP A 304 14.52 18.94 -20.25
N GLY A 305 14.84 17.65 -20.27
CA GLY A 305 15.63 16.98 -19.23
C GLY A 305 14.87 16.62 -17.94
N HIS A 306 13.64 17.07 -17.72
CA HIS A 306 12.83 16.67 -16.55
C HIS A 306 12.32 15.23 -16.70
N PHE A 307 12.30 14.43 -15.62
CA PHE A 307 11.83 13.04 -15.70
C PHE A 307 10.33 12.91 -15.99
N SER A 308 9.52 13.94 -15.71
CA SER A 308 8.11 14.00 -16.13
C SER A 308 7.93 14.04 -17.65
N SER A 309 8.95 14.49 -18.40
CA SER A 309 8.95 14.50 -19.87
C SER A 309 9.42 13.16 -20.47
N HIS A 310 9.74 12.16 -19.62
CA HIS A 310 10.18 10.84 -20.09
C HIS A 310 9.08 10.16 -20.93
N PRO A 311 9.39 9.55 -22.09
CA PRO A 311 8.37 8.97 -22.99
C PRO A 311 7.43 7.96 -22.33
N SER A 312 7.96 7.05 -21.52
CA SER A 312 7.16 6.08 -20.76
C SER A 312 6.24 6.74 -19.71
N VAL A 313 6.66 7.87 -19.11
CA VAL A 313 5.87 8.64 -18.15
C VAL A 313 4.71 9.35 -18.86
N LEU A 314 4.98 10.00 -19.99
CA LEU A 314 3.95 10.65 -20.81
C LEU A 314 2.91 9.65 -21.32
N LYS A 315 3.35 8.49 -21.79
CA LYS A 315 2.44 7.43 -22.25
C LYS A 315 1.55 6.89 -21.11
N LEU A 316 2.10 6.71 -19.90
CA LEU A 316 1.28 6.34 -18.74
C LEU A 316 0.33 7.45 -18.29
N ARG A 317 0.80 8.71 -18.34
CA ARG A 317 0.01 9.88 -17.98
C ARG A 317 -1.30 9.91 -18.76
N GLU A 318 -1.23 9.66 -20.06
CA GLU A 318 -2.41 9.57 -20.92
C GLU A 318 -3.22 8.30 -20.68
N LYS A 319 -2.56 7.13 -20.59
CA LYS A 319 -3.25 5.84 -20.48
C LYS A 319 -3.99 5.61 -19.17
N LEU A 320 -3.45 6.10 -18.05
CA LEU A 320 -4.02 5.88 -16.71
C LEU A 320 -4.70 7.12 -16.14
N GLY A 321 -4.75 8.23 -16.89
CA GLY A 321 -5.33 9.48 -16.40
C GLY A 321 -4.62 10.03 -15.16
N LEU A 322 -3.28 9.95 -15.11
CA LEU A 322 -2.51 10.29 -13.90
C LEU A 322 -2.63 11.76 -13.46
N ASN A 323 -3.18 12.65 -14.29
CA ASN A 323 -3.45 14.04 -13.92
C ASN A 323 -4.58 14.17 -12.88
N SER A 324 -5.54 13.24 -12.86
CA SER A 324 -6.64 13.25 -11.89
C SER A 324 -6.37 12.39 -10.67
N LEU A 325 -5.24 11.67 -10.64
CA LEU A 325 -4.85 10.77 -9.56
C LEU A 325 -3.63 11.33 -8.82
N CYS A 326 -3.30 10.77 -7.66
CA CYS A 326 -2.10 11.13 -6.92
C CYS A 326 -1.23 9.90 -6.64
N GLY A 327 0.08 10.10 -6.64
CA GLY A 327 1.05 9.04 -6.47
C GLY A 327 2.40 9.39 -7.07
N TYR A 328 3.21 8.36 -7.33
CA TYR A 328 4.51 8.52 -7.94
C TYR A 328 4.87 7.34 -8.82
N LEU A 329 5.68 7.61 -9.84
CA LEU A 329 6.29 6.60 -10.70
C LEU A 329 7.72 6.36 -10.24
N THR A 330 8.15 5.11 -10.28
CA THR A 330 9.52 4.72 -9.96
C THR A 330 10.22 4.35 -11.26
N LEU A 331 11.27 5.10 -11.62
CA LEU A 331 12.13 4.82 -12.76
C LEU A 331 13.43 4.16 -12.27
N LEU A 332 13.86 3.13 -12.99
CA LEU A 332 15.10 2.39 -12.75
C LEU A 332 16.15 2.78 -13.81
N CYS A 333 17.34 3.18 -13.35
CA CYS A 333 18.50 3.39 -14.20
C CYS A 333 19.10 2.05 -14.64
N LYS A 334 19.21 1.85 -15.95
CA LYS A 334 19.81 0.67 -16.59
C LYS A 334 21.24 0.91 -17.08
N LYS A 335 21.80 2.11 -16.88
CA LYS A 335 23.04 2.53 -17.51
C LYS A 335 24.20 1.60 -17.15
N LYS A 336 24.80 0.98 -18.17
CA LYS A 336 26.01 0.14 -18.10
C LYS A 336 27.24 0.96 -18.49
N THR A 337 27.54 2.07 -17.80
CA THR A 337 28.82 2.77 -18.06
C THR A 337 29.92 2.19 -17.20
N ILE A 338 30.95 1.66 -17.86
CA ILE A 338 32.22 1.20 -17.28
C ILE A 338 32.87 2.32 -16.44
N ASP A 339 32.64 3.59 -16.81
CA ASP A 339 33.15 4.77 -16.11
C ASP A 339 32.53 4.98 -14.71
N TRP A 340 31.29 4.53 -14.48
CA TRP A 340 30.64 4.63 -13.17
C TRP A 340 31.23 3.63 -12.17
N GLU A 341 31.67 2.44 -12.62
CA GLU A 341 32.36 1.47 -11.75
C GLU A 341 33.69 2.03 -11.22
N VAL A 342 34.33 2.95 -11.96
CA VAL A 342 35.58 3.62 -11.54
C VAL A 342 35.29 4.78 -10.59
N GLN A 343 34.20 5.55 -10.81
CA GLN A 343 33.80 6.64 -9.90
C GLN A 343 33.17 6.15 -8.59
N SER A 344 32.37 5.09 -8.63
CA SER A 344 31.76 4.47 -7.44
C SER A 344 32.83 3.89 -6.49
N LYS A 345 33.91 3.29 -7.03
CA LYS A 345 35.07 2.85 -6.22
C LYS A 345 35.84 4.01 -5.56
N ASN A 346 35.74 5.22 -6.08
CA ASN A 346 36.38 6.42 -5.51
C ASN A 346 35.50 7.16 -4.48
N ARG A 347 34.20 6.86 -4.37
CA ARG A 347 33.33 7.43 -3.33
C ARG A 347 33.35 6.56 -2.06
N LYS A 348 34.53 6.46 -1.42
CA LYS A 348 34.62 6.04 -0.02
C LYS A 348 34.38 7.26 0.87
N GLY A 349 33.14 7.46 1.31
CA GLY A 349 32.83 8.54 2.25
C GLY A 349 31.34 8.83 2.33
N GLY A 350 30.58 7.92 2.93
CA GLY A 350 29.16 8.12 3.21
C GLY A 350 28.55 6.80 3.65
N THR A 351 28.43 6.60 4.95
CA THR A 351 27.72 5.47 5.55
C THR A 351 26.22 5.68 5.36
N THR A 352 25.71 5.60 4.14
CA THR A 352 24.27 5.47 3.90
C THR A 352 23.95 3.99 3.80
N THR A 353 23.08 3.52 4.69
CA THR A 353 22.59 2.14 4.70
C THR A 353 21.85 1.89 3.40
N VAL A 354 22.51 1.30 2.39
CA VAL A 354 21.90 0.96 1.11
C VAL A 354 20.66 0.10 1.38
N SER A 355 19.49 0.67 1.16
CA SER A 355 18.23 -0.07 1.31
C SER A 355 18.23 -1.20 0.30
N LYS A 356 17.97 -2.42 0.76
CA LYS A 356 17.84 -3.60 -0.13
C LYS A 356 16.54 -3.58 -0.94
N ASP A 357 15.59 -2.69 -0.58
CA ASP A 357 14.34 -2.49 -1.32
C ASP A 357 14.41 -1.17 -2.11
N PRO A 358 14.40 -1.21 -3.46
CA PRO A 358 14.37 -0.01 -4.31
C PRO A 358 13.21 0.93 -3.99
N ARG A 359 12.10 0.39 -3.47
CA ARG A 359 10.88 1.16 -3.19
C ARG A 359 11.01 2.04 -1.95
N LYS A 360 12.04 1.82 -1.13
CA LYS A 360 12.34 2.62 0.07
C LYS A 360 13.41 3.69 -0.19
N ILE A 361 13.92 3.78 -1.42
CA ILE A 361 14.94 4.76 -1.80
C ILE A 361 14.23 6.08 -2.11
N ALA A 362 14.49 7.10 -1.29
CA ALA A 362 14.05 8.47 -1.54
C ALA A 362 15.02 9.15 -2.51
N SER A 363 14.53 9.52 -3.70
CA SER A 363 15.33 10.20 -4.72
C SER A 363 14.81 11.61 -4.92
N LEU A 364 15.66 12.59 -4.65
CA LEU A 364 15.38 14.03 -4.86
C LEU A 364 15.68 14.47 -6.30
N ARG A 365 16.01 13.52 -7.19
CA ARG A 365 16.44 13.83 -8.56
C ARG A 365 15.24 14.09 -9.45
N VAL A 366 15.20 15.29 -10.01
CA VAL A 366 14.08 15.76 -10.84
C VAL A 366 14.47 15.88 -12.33
N HIS A 367 15.77 16.02 -12.61
CA HIS A 367 16.32 16.18 -13.96
C HIS A 367 17.41 15.14 -14.27
N LEU A 368 17.53 14.82 -15.56
CA LEU A 368 18.67 14.10 -16.13
C LEU A 368 19.96 14.87 -15.89
N ARG A 369 21.08 14.15 -15.74
CA ARG A 369 22.41 14.74 -15.82
C ARG A 369 22.81 14.95 -17.28
N ASP A 370 23.80 15.80 -17.51
CA ASP A 370 24.33 16.11 -18.84
C ASP A 370 24.82 14.86 -19.60
N ASP A 371 25.20 13.79 -18.90
CA ASP A 371 25.68 12.54 -19.48
C ASP A 371 24.59 11.47 -19.65
N GLU A 372 23.37 11.72 -19.18
CA GLU A 372 22.26 10.75 -19.14
C GLU A 372 21.20 11.07 -20.19
N THR A 373 20.52 10.04 -20.68
CA THR A 373 19.41 10.15 -21.61
C THR A 373 18.18 9.47 -21.04
N TYR A 374 16.99 9.81 -21.53
CA TYR A 374 15.76 9.09 -21.14
C TYR A 374 15.85 7.58 -21.41
N ALA A 375 16.61 7.13 -22.42
CA ALA A 375 16.77 5.71 -22.74
C ALA A 375 17.54 4.91 -21.67
N ASP A 376 18.30 5.60 -20.80
CA ASP A 376 18.98 5.00 -19.66
C ASP A 376 18.02 4.62 -18.54
N TYR A 377 16.79 5.13 -18.57
CA TYR A 377 15.78 4.89 -17.55
C TYR A 377 14.65 4.04 -18.11
N THR A 378 14.09 3.18 -17.27
CA THR A 378 12.90 2.40 -17.60
C THR A 378 11.91 2.49 -16.45
N LEU A 379 10.63 2.30 -16.73
CA LEU A 379 9.65 2.24 -15.66
C LEU A 379 9.83 0.96 -14.83
N LEU A 380 9.97 1.10 -13.52
CA LEU A 380 9.98 0.00 -12.57
C LEU A 380 8.59 -0.22 -11.96
N ASP A 381 7.96 0.85 -11.45
CA ASP A 381 6.68 0.73 -10.74
C ASP A 381 5.84 2.00 -10.85
N CYS A 382 4.55 1.89 -10.52
CA CYS A 382 3.63 3.03 -10.37
C CYS A 382 2.87 2.83 -9.06
N VAL A 383 3.03 3.76 -8.11
CA VAL A 383 2.41 3.65 -6.79
C VAL A 383 1.40 4.76 -6.62
N PHE A 384 0.15 4.39 -6.34
CA PHE A 384 -0.93 5.34 -6.11
C PHE A 384 -1.09 5.64 -4.62
N GLY A 385 -1.40 6.90 -4.30
CA GLY A 385 -1.65 7.38 -2.95
C GLY A 385 -0.62 8.39 -2.46
N VAL A 386 -0.66 8.69 -1.17
CA VAL A 386 0.19 9.70 -0.53
C VAL A 386 1.35 9.00 0.21
N PRO A 387 2.62 9.23 -0.17
CA PRO A 387 3.74 8.53 0.44
C PRO A 387 3.98 9.00 1.87
N LEU A 388 3.89 8.11 2.84
CA LEU A 388 4.13 8.47 4.26
C LEU A 388 5.59 8.30 4.68
N PHE A 389 6.36 7.54 3.89
CA PHE A 389 7.73 7.15 4.21
C PHE A 389 8.79 7.93 3.41
N ASP A 390 8.37 8.92 2.63
CA ASP A 390 9.23 9.87 1.90
C ASP A 390 8.67 11.28 2.11
N GLU A 391 9.28 12.03 3.02
CA GLU A 391 8.81 13.38 3.39
C GLU A 391 8.81 14.33 2.19
N HIS A 392 9.84 14.27 1.34
CA HIS A 392 9.94 15.15 0.19
C HIS A 392 8.83 14.89 -0.82
N LEU A 393 8.66 13.61 -1.18
CA LEU A 393 7.63 13.20 -2.12
C LEU A 393 6.23 13.47 -1.58
N ASN A 394 6.03 13.30 -0.26
CA ASN A 394 4.80 13.65 0.43
C ASN A 394 4.46 15.11 0.26
N ARG A 395 5.41 16.01 0.60
CA ARG A 395 5.21 17.46 0.52
C ARG A 395 4.86 17.88 -0.90
N VAL A 396 5.56 17.34 -1.90
CA VAL A 396 5.29 17.63 -3.31
C VAL A 396 3.90 17.14 -3.70
N ILE A 397 3.52 15.90 -3.40
CA ILE A 397 2.21 15.35 -3.79
C ILE A 397 1.08 16.07 -3.06
N CYS A 398 1.19 16.31 -1.75
CA CYS A 398 0.20 17.04 -0.96
C CYS A 398 0.01 18.48 -1.48
N GLN A 399 1.09 19.15 -1.90
CA GLN A 399 0.99 20.46 -2.54
C GLN A 399 0.25 20.38 -3.87
N ARG A 400 0.59 19.40 -4.72
CA ARG A 400 -0.08 19.21 -6.03
C ARG A 400 -1.55 18.82 -5.92
N ILE A 401 -1.93 18.05 -4.89
CA ILE A 401 -3.33 17.75 -4.61
C ILE A 401 -4.13 19.04 -4.38
N LYS A 402 -3.53 20.02 -3.66
CA LYS A 402 -4.14 21.34 -3.43
C LYS A 402 -4.15 22.18 -4.70
N ASP A 403 -3.02 22.32 -5.36
CA ASP A 403 -2.86 23.19 -6.55
C ASP A 403 -3.75 22.76 -7.72
N CYS A 404 -3.94 21.45 -7.90
CA CYS A 404 -4.79 20.90 -8.95
C CYS A 404 -6.25 20.67 -8.50
N GLU A 405 -6.62 21.09 -7.28
CA GLU A 405 -7.97 20.93 -6.71
C GLU A 405 -8.51 19.48 -6.86
N LEU A 406 -7.63 18.48 -6.65
CA LEU A 406 -7.97 17.07 -6.92
C LEU A 406 -9.18 16.61 -6.13
N LEU A 407 -9.30 17.09 -4.90
CA LEU A 407 -10.36 16.73 -3.97
C LEU A 407 -11.62 17.60 -4.14
N ASP A 408 -11.71 18.50 -5.14
CA ASP A 408 -12.97 19.21 -5.44
C ASP A 408 -14.02 18.21 -5.96
N PRO A 409 -15.25 18.19 -5.42
CA PRO A 409 -16.35 17.37 -5.92
C PRO A 409 -16.58 17.40 -7.43
N LYS A 410 -16.26 18.51 -8.13
CA LYS A 410 -16.37 18.62 -9.59
C LYS A 410 -15.49 17.61 -10.34
N ASN A 411 -14.34 17.26 -9.77
CA ASN A 411 -13.36 16.35 -10.38
C ASN A 411 -13.67 14.86 -10.12
N SER A 412 -14.64 14.56 -9.24
CA SER A 412 -15.01 13.21 -8.80
C SER A 412 -15.30 12.25 -9.97
N ASN A 413 -16.06 12.71 -10.97
CA ASN A 413 -16.44 11.89 -12.12
C ASN A 413 -15.22 11.44 -12.94
N ILE A 414 -14.21 12.31 -13.07
CA ILE A 414 -12.98 12.02 -13.82
C ILE A 414 -12.19 10.92 -13.09
N VAL A 415 -12.09 11.05 -11.75
CA VAL A 415 -11.40 10.08 -10.89
C VAL A 415 -12.11 8.73 -10.89
N GLU A 416 -13.44 8.71 -10.75
CA GLU A 416 -14.23 7.49 -10.82
C GLU A 416 -14.07 6.79 -12.17
N PHE A 417 -14.08 7.55 -13.27
CA PHE A 417 -13.83 7.00 -14.60
C PHE A 417 -12.43 6.40 -14.70
N ALA A 418 -11.39 7.12 -14.28
CA ALA A 418 -10.01 6.62 -14.28
C ALA A 418 -9.85 5.36 -13.42
N ASN A 419 -10.46 5.33 -12.24
CA ASN A 419 -10.44 4.17 -11.35
C ASN A 419 -11.12 2.96 -11.98
N ARG A 420 -12.29 3.14 -12.61
CA ARG A 420 -13.00 2.05 -13.28
C ARG A 420 -12.24 1.53 -14.50
N ASP A 421 -11.67 2.43 -15.31
CA ASP A 421 -10.90 2.07 -16.50
C ASP A 421 -9.63 1.29 -16.15
N LEU A 422 -8.90 1.73 -15.12
CA LEU A 422 -7.74 1.02 -14.56
C LEU A 422 -8.12 -0.39 -14.09
N VAL A 423 -9.17 -0.52 -13.28
CA VAL A 423 -9.62 -1.81 -12.74
C VAL A 423 -10.04 -2.75 -13.87
N GLN A 424 -10.79 -2.24 -14.85
CA GLN A 424 -11.27 -3.03 -15.97
C GLN A 424 -10.10 -3.52 -16.84
N SER A 425 -9.20 -2.62 -17.25
CA SER A 425 -8.04 -2.94 -18.09
C SER A 425 -7.09 -3.94 -17.41
N LEU A 426 -6.86 -3.78 -16.11
CA LEU A 426 -6.02 -4.71 -15.34
C LEU A 426 -6.67 -6.10 -15.25
N ARG A 427 -7.97 -6.17 -14.96
CA ARG A 427 -8.70 -7.44 -14.90
C ARG A 427 -8.74 -8.16 -16.23
N GLU A 428 -8.88 -7.43 -17.35
CA GLU A 428 -8.81 -8.01 -18.69
C GLU A 428 -7.46 -8.66 -18.95
N LEU A 429 -6.36 -8.02 -18.55
CA LEU A 429 -5.02 -8.60 -18.66
C LEU A 429 -4.89 -9.85 -17.78
N ILE A 430 -5.31 -9.77 -16.52
CA ILE A 430 -5.25 -10.89 -15.58
C ILE A 430 -6.02 -12.08 -16.15
N ASN A 431 -7.28 -11.89 -16.54
CA ASN A 431 -8.13 -12.94 -17.10
C ASN A 431 -7.50 -13.59 -18.35
N LYS A 432 -6.91 -12.78 -19.24
CA LYS A 432 -6.22 -13.27 -20.44
C LYS A 432 -5.08 -14.24 -20.12
N TYR A 433 -4.34 -13.99 -19.04
CA TYR A 433 -3.15 -14.77 -18.67
C TYR A 433 -3.38 -15.73 -17.50
N GLN A 434 -4.60 -15.83 -16.97
CA GLN A 434 -4.89 -16.70 -15.83
C GLN A 434 -5.50 -18.06 -16.24
N THR A 435 -6.20 -18.13 -17.37
CA THR A 435 -6.80 -19.39 -17.85
C THR A 435 -5.86 -20.11 -18.81
N TRP A 436 -5.12 -21.11 -18.33
CA TRP A 436 -4.46 -22.09 -19.19
C TRP A 436 -5.29 -23.37 -19.25
N GLY A 437 -5.87 -23.69 -20.41
CA GLY A 437 -6.39 -25.02 -20.77
C GLY A 437 -7.55 -25.58 -19.91
N GLU A 438 -8.75 -25.66 -20.51
CA GLU A 438 -9.92 -26.45 -20.10
C GLU A 438 -10.07 -26.85 -18.62
N SER A 439 -10.80 -26.03 -17.87
CA SER A 439 -11.95 -26.42 -17.04
C SER A 439 -12.36 -25.23 -16.19
N THR A 440 -13.66 -24.95 -16.10
CA THR A 440 -14.26 -24.03 -15.15
C THR A 440 -13.64 -24.20 -13.77
N CYS A 441 -12.82 -23.25 -13.34
CA CYS A 441 -12.37 -23.17 -11.97
C CYS A 441 -13.62 -22.82 -11.14
N VAL A 442 -14.19 -23.80 -10.44
CA VAL A 442 -15.38 -23.65 -9.57
C VAL A 442 -15.03 -22.89 -8.27
N TRP A 443 -13.77 -22.55 -8.07
CA TRP A 443 -13.33 -21.75 -6.95
C TRP A 443 -13.60 -20.27 -7.28
N GLU A 444 -14.43 -19.62 -6.46
CA GLU A 444 -14.51 -18.15 -6.45
C GLU A 444 -13.09 -17.60 -6.53
N ILE A 445 -12.83 -16.80 -7.57
CA ILE A 445 -11.54 -16.16 -7.82
C ILE A 445 -11.17 -15.44 -6.52
N SER A 446 -10.23 -16.02 -5.76
CA SER A 446 -9.77 -15.43 -4.53
C SER A 446 -9.20 -14.04 -4.84
N ARG A 447 -9.37 -13.11 -3.90
CA ARG A 447 -8.96 -11.69 -4.00
C ARG A 447 -7.48 -11.47 -4.38
N TRP A 448 -6.68 -12.53 -4.31
CA TRP A 448 -5.30 -12.61 -4.75
C TRP A 448 -5.08 -13.95 -5.45
N SER A 449 -5.04 -13.93 -6.78
CA SER A 449 -4.58 -15.07 -7.55
C SER A 449 -3.29 -14.68 -8.28
N PRO A 450 -2.12 -15.17 -7.82
CA PRO A 450 -0.89 -14.98 -8.57
C PRO A 450 -1.00 -15.59 -9.97
N PRO A 451 -0.22 -15.13 -10.96
CA PRO A 451 -0.15 -15.81 -12.26
C PRO A 451 0.07 -17.31 -12.10
N ALA A 452 -0.86 -18.10 -12.65
CA ALA A 452 -0.82 -19.56 -12.57
C ALA A 452 0.19 -20.18 -13.56
N GLN A 453 0.71 -19.37 -14.48
CA GLN A 453 1.69 -19.75 -15.49
C GLN A 453 2.95 -18.89 -15.38
N THR A 454 4.02 -19.38 -16.02
CA THR A 454 5.24 -18.59 -16.18
C THR A 454 4.98 -17.46 -17.17
N LEU A 455 5.17 -16.21 -16.76
CA LEU A 455 4.98 -15.03 -17.62
C LEU A 455 6.30 -14.31 -17.81
N LEU A 456 6.77 -14.19 -19.06
CA LEU A 456 7.98 -13.45 -19.41
C LEU A 456 7.62 -12.17 -20.16
N PHE A 457 8.02 -11.03 -19.59
CA PHE A 457 8.13 -9.78 -20.31
C PHE A 457 9.58 -9.56 -20.75
N GLN A 458 9.81 -9.58 -22.06
CA GLN A 458 11.08 -9.25 -22.68
C GLN A 458 10.81 -8.38 -23.90
N LYS A 459 11.44 -7.19 -23.95
CA LYS A 459 11.37 -6.31 -25.13
C LYS A 459 12.06 -7.03 -26.30
N TRP A 460 11.28 -7.59 -27.22
CA TRP A 460 11.79 -8.02 -28.52
C TRP A 460 12.27 -6.77 -29.26
N ARG A 461 13.59 -6.59 -29.34
CA ARG A 461 14.19 -5.72 -30.36
C ARG A 461 14.07 -6.45 -31.68
N ASP A 462 12.92 -6.34 -32.34
CA ASP A 462 12.85 -6.52 -33.79
C ASP A 462 13.57 -5.33 -34.44
N LYS A 463 14.90 -5.45 -34.48
CA LYS A 463 15.76 -4.83 -35.47
C LYS A 463 16.72 -5.93 -35.86
N TYR A 464 16.34 -6.71 -36.87
CA TYR A 464 17.14 -7.49 -37.82
C TYR A 464 16.28 -8.64 -38.36
N SER A 465 15.16 -8.29 -39.01
CA SER A 465 14.70 -9.02 -40.19
C SER A 465 15.21 -8.22 -41.38
N GLY A 466 16.34 -8.69 -41.92
CA GLY A 466 17.04 -8.16 -43.09
C GLY A 466 18.08 -9.18 -43.49
#